data_AF-A0A9E7G5T5-F1
#
_entry.id   AF-A0A9E7G5T5-F1
#
_cell.length_a   1.000
_cell.length_b   1.000
_cell.length_c   1.000
_cell.angle_alpha   90.00
_cell.angle_beta   90.00
_cell.angle_gamma   90.00
#
_symmetry.space_group_name_H-M   'P 1'
#
loop_
_entity.id
_entity.type
_entity.pdbx_description
1 polymer ?
#
loop_
_entity_poly.entity_id
_entity_poly.type
_entity_poly.pdbx_seq_one_letter_code
_entity_poly.pdbx_strand_id
1 'polypeptide(L)'
;MQGADLSHVFCTKDAATVIKSYSPELIVHPVLEESYSVRDDERDSVSAKVLAEVGKWMERFDCIVVGPGLGRDPFLMDGLFLVTNNLDLVCGNPLAVLTPNINEYKRLVEKALDCEVNDEDSTNQLQLLARRIDGVTILRKGKSDFISDGETVKSVSTFGSPRRCGGQGDILSGSVAVFISWARPHLLSTKEATGKSLSNPMVLGCIAGSALLRRAAALAFQNKKRATLTTDIIEYLGKSLEDICPAE
;
A
#
# COMPACT_ATOMS: atom_id res chain seq x y z
N MET A 1 18.68 -10.28 4.96
CA MET A 1 18.16 -8.90 5.16
C MET A 1 17.54 -8.81 6.54
N GLN A 2 17.78 -7.71 7.27
CA GLN A 2 17.04 -7.42 8.52
C GLN A 2 15.64 -6.90 8.18
N GLY A 3 14.64 -7.11 9.04
CA GLY A 3 13.24 -6.68 8.85
C GLY A 3 13.07 -5.15 8.75
N ALA A 4 11.83 -4.66 8.86
CA ALA A 4 11.62 -3.24 9.15
C ALA A 4 11.96 -2.96 10.61
N ASP A 5 12.70 -1.89 10.90
CA ASP A 5 13.10 -1.53 12.26
C ASP A 5 11.91 -1.02 13.10
N LEU A 6 11.01 -0.24 12.50
CA LEU A 6 9.80 0.29 13.15
C LEU A 6 8.59 0.20 12.21
N SER A 7 7.45 -0.28 12.72
CA SER A 7 6.19 -0.32 11.99
C SER A 7 5.11 0.45 12.74
N HIS A 8 4.58 1.50 12.09
CA HIS A 8 3.53 2.34 12.65
C HIS A 8 2.16 1.99 12.05
N VAL A 9 1.18 1.71 12.91
CA VAL A 9 -0.19 1.39 12.49
C VAL A 9 -1.14 2.45 13.02
N PHE A 10 -1.75 3.22 12.12
CA PHE A 10 -2.82 4.15 12.47
C PHE A 10 -4.17 3.44 12.35
N CYS A 11 -4.93 3.38 13.42
CA CYS A 11 -6.18 2.62 13.48
C CYS A 11 -7.22 3.28 14.39
N THR A 12 -8.41 2.66 14.47
CA THR A 12 -9.46 3.05 15.41
C THR A 12 -9.11 2.61 16.82
N LYS A 13 -9.68 3.29 17.83
CA LYS A 13 -9.44 2.95 19.24
C LYS A 13 -9.81 1.50 19.57
N ASP A 14 -10.90 1.01 18.99
CA ASP A 14 -11.40 -0.35 19.23
C ASP A 14 -10.47 -1.40 18.61
N ALA A 15 -9.92 -1.13 17.42
CA ALA A 15 -8.95 -2.01 16.76
C ALA A 15 -7.59 -2.04 17.47
N ALA A 16 -7.20 -0.95 18.14
CA ALA A 16 -5.85 -0.78 18.67
C ALA A 16 -5.47 -1.83 19.72
N THR A 17 -6.40 -2.20 20.61
CA THR A 17 -6.13 -3.21 21.65
C THR A 17 -5.85 -4.57 21.02
N VAL A 18 -6.64 -4.94 20.00
CA VAL A 18 -6.45 -6.21 19.28
C VAL A 18 -5.14 -6.20 18.49
N ILE A 19 -4.84 -5.12 17.77
CA ILE A 19 -3.61 -5.01 16.98
C ILE A 19 -2.37 -5.11 17.86
N LYS A 20 -2.35 -4.41 19.02
CA LYS A 20 -1.26 -4.49 20.00
C LYS A 20 -1.06 -5.90 20.56
N SER A 21 -2.10 -6.73 20.59
CA SER A 21 -2.00 -8.11 21.07
C SER A 21 -1.33 -9.06 20.07
N TYR A 22 -1.29 -8.71 18.78
CA TYR A 22 -0.66 -9.56 17.76
C TYR A 22 0.87 -9.50 17.78
N SER A 23 1.46 -8.34 18.09
CA SER A 23 2.92 -8.20 18.19
C SER A 23 3.30 -6.98 19.03
N PRO A 24 4.24 -7.13 19.99
CA PRO A 24 4.76 -6.01 20.77
C PRO A 24 5.64 -5.04 19.95
N GLU A 25 6.10 -5.45 18.77
CA GLU A 25 6.94 -4.63 17.88
C GLU A 25 6.15 -3.56 17.10
N LEU A 26 4.81 -3.64 17.10
CA LEU A 26 3.97 -2.68 16.39
C LEU A 26 3.74 -1.41 17.21
N ILE A 27 4.05 -0.25 16.63
CA ILE A 27 3.71 1.05 17.22
C ILE A 27 2.31 1.44 16.74
N VAL A 28 1.32 1.18 17.60
CA VAL A 28 -0.09 1.37 17.25
C VAL A 28 -0.61 2.73 17.76
N HIS A 29 -1.08 3.55 16.82
CA HIS A 29 -1.62 4.89 17.00
C HIS A 29 -3.15 4.91 16.83
N PRO A 30 -3.94 4.88 17.92
CA PRO A 30 -5.40 4.88 17.89
C PRO A 30 -5.98 6.28 17.62
N VAL A 31 -5.70 6.84 16.45
CA VAL A 31 -6.07 8.23 16.10
C VAL A 31 -7.34 8.33 15.27
N LEU A 32 -7.82 7.22 14.70
CA LEU A 32 -9.01 7.22 13.85
C LEU A 32 -10.28 7.03 14.69
N GLU A 33 -11.37 7.69 14.31
CA GLU A 33 -12.68 7.58 14.98
C GLU A 33 -13.69 6.89 14.06
N GLU A 34 -14.60 6.09 14.62
CA GLU A 34 -15.59 5.30 13.86
C GLU A 34 -16.83 6.12 13.47
N SER A 35 -17.45 5.87 12.30
CA SER A 35 -18.58 6.70 11.81
C SER A 35 -19.71 6.82 12.82
N TYR A 36 -20.05 5.74 13.52
CA TYR A 36 -21.14 5.73 14.49
C TYR A 36 -20.84 6.55 15.75
N SER A 37 -19.57 6.88 15.98
CA SER A 37 -19.13 7.70 17.11
C SER A 37 -19.06 9.19 16.75
N VAL A 38 -19.20 9.54 15.46
CA VAL A 38 -19.06 10.90 14.95
C VAL A 38 -20.40 11.38 14.42
N ARG A 39 -20.91 12.48 14.98
CA ARG A 39 -22.12 13.12 14.45
C ARG A 39 -21.80 13.82 13.13
N ASP A 40 -22.77 13.90 12.22
CA ASP A 40 -22.58 14.53 10.91
C ASP A 40 -22.07 15.98 11.00
N ASP A 41 -22.48 16.73 12.04
CA ASP A 41 -22.03 18.10 12.30
C ASP A 41 -20.57 18.20 12.82
N GLU A 42 -19.97 17.09 13.26
CA GLU A 42 -18.60 17.04 13.77
C GLU A 42 -17.61 16.42 12.76
N ARG A 43 -18.12 15.90 11.64
CA ARG A 43 -17.38 15.12 10.64
C ARG A 43 -16.13 15.83 10.11
N ASP A 44 -16.26 17.10 9.76
CA ASP A 44 -15.16 17.91 9.23
C ASP A 44 -14.12 18.22 10.33
N SER A 45 -14.58 18.47 11.56
CA SER A 45 -13.69 18.72 12.70
C SER A 45 -12.86 17.48 13.06
N VAL A 46 -13.50 16.30 13.07
CA VAL A 46 -12.81 15.04 13.33
C VAL A 46 -11.82 14.72 12.22
N SER A 47 -12.21 14.88 10.95
CA SER A 47 -11.32 14.67 9.81
C SER A 47 -10.10 15.61 9.87
N ALA A 48 -10.30 16.88 10.19
CA ALA A 48 -9.19 17.84 10.35
C ALA A 48 -8.25 17.44 11.50
N LYS A 49 -8.77 16.94 12.62
CA LYS A 49 -7.95 16.43 13.74
C LYS A 49 -7.13 15.20 13.34
N VAL A 50 -7.76 14.23 12.67
CA VAL A 50 -7.06 13.04 12.16
C VAL A 50 -5.94 13.45 11.20
N LEU A 51 -6.23 14.33 10.25
CA LEU A 51 -5.24 14.83 9.31
C LEU A 51 -4.12 15.60 9.99
N ALA A 52 -4.41 16.39 11.02
CA ALA A 52 -3.39 17.08 11.80
C ALA A 52 -2.49 16.09 12.56
N GLU A 53 -3.04 15.03 13.15
CA GLU A 53 -2.24 14.00 13.83
C GLU A 53 -1.40 13.18 12.84
N VAL A 54 -1.97 12.72 11.72
CA VAL A 54 -1.25 12.00 10.67
C VAL A 54 -0.18 12.89 10.03
N GLY A 55 -0.50 14.17 9.80
CA GLY A 55 0.39 15.18 9.24
C GLY A 55 1.72 15.33 10.00
N LYS A 56 1.68 15.29 11.34
CA LYS A 56 2.89 15.34 12.19
C LYS A 56 3.88 14.21 11.90
N TRP A 57 3.38 13.07 11.44
CA TRP A 57 4.19 11.90 11.14
C TRP A 57 4.59 11.82 9.67
N MET A 58 3.83 12.45 8.75
CA MET A 58 4.13 12.38 7.32
C MET A 58 5.54 12.88 6.97
N GLU A 59 6.04 13.89 7.67
CA GLU A 59 7.40 14.42 7.47
C GLU A 59 8.52 13.48 7.97
N ARG A 60 8.17 12.50 8.82
CA ARG A 60 9.12 11.59 9.48
C ARG A 60 9.21 10.22 8.82
N PHE A 61 8.34 9.92 7.85
CA PHE A 61 8.27 8.60 7.25
C PHE A 61 9.16 8.46 6.01
N ASP A 62 9.84 7.31 5.93
CA ASP A 62 10.60 6.93 4.75
C ASP A 62 9.71 6.60 3.55
N CYS A 63 8.47 6.18 3.81
CA CYS A 63 7.42 6.01 2.80
C CYS A 63 6.04 5.97 3.46
N ILE A 64 5.01 6.31 2.68
CA ILE A 64 3.62 6.20 3.10
C ILE A 64 2.93 5.25 2.13
N VAL A 65 2.54 4.07 2.60
CA VAL A 65 1.78 3.12 1.79
C VAL A 65 0.31 3.19 2.21
N VAL A 66 -0.52 3.66 1.31
CA VAL A 66 -1.96 3.77 1.52
C VAL A 66 -2.64 2.52 0.95
N GLY A 67 -3.19 1.69 1.84
CA GLY A 67 -3.79 0.41 1.52
C GLY A 67 -5.19 0.20 2.08
N PRO A 68 -5.86 -0.90 1.67
CA PRO A 68 -7.28 -1.17 1.90
C PRO A 68 -7.55 -1.75 3.30
N GLY A 69 -7.12 -1.04 4.35
CA GLY A 69 -7.14 -1.54 5.73
C GLY A 69 -8.24 -0.95 6.63
N LEU A 70 -8.94 0.10 6.19
CA LEU A 70 -9.85 0.87 7.08
C LEU A 70 -11.32 0.38 7.09
N GLY A 71 -11.62 -0.75 6.46
CA GLY A 71 -12.97 -1.33 6.47
C GLY A 71 -13.96 -0.64 5.52
N ARG A 72 -15.24 -0.96 5.67
CA ARG A 72 -16.36 -0.49 4.83
C ARG A 72 -17.20 0.61 5.50
N ASP A 73 -16.71 1.13 6.60
CA ASP A 73 -17.38 2.18 7.35
C ASP A 73 -17.43 3.47 6.51
N PRO A 74 -18.60 4.09 6.25
CA PRO A 74 -18.72 5.24 5.33
C PRO A 74 -17.93 6.50 5.73
N PHE A 75 -17.42 6.56 6.96
CA PHE A 75 -16.60 7.67 7.47
C PHE A 75 -15.11 7.35 7.41
N LEU A 76 -14.73 6.13 7.81
CA LEU A 76 -13.36 5.59 7.74
C LEU A 76 -12.99 5.00 6.38
N MET A 77 -13.94 4.93 5.45
CA MET A 77 -13.87 4.17 4.22
C MET A 77 -12.50 4.40 3.60
N ASP A 78 -11.71 3.32 3.56
CA ASP A 78 -10.39 3.15 2.95
C ASP A 78 -9.39 4.32 3.08
N GLY A 79 -8.16 4.09 3.53
CA GLY A 79 -7.13 5.14 3.49
C GLY A 79 -7.00 5.75 2.09
N LEU A 80 -7.28 4.90 1.09
CA LEU A 80 -7.32 5.32 -0.30
C LEU A 80 -8.55 6.13 -0.70
N PHE A 81 -9.72 5.95 -0.05
CA PHE A 81 -10.89 6.80 -0.27
C PHE A 81 -10.78 8.15 0.44
N LEU A 82 -10.13 8.23 1.62
CA LEU A 82 -9.75 9.52 2.20
C LEU A 82 -8.85 10.31 1.24
N VAL A 83 -7.82 9.64 0.71
CA VAL A 83 -6.94 10.20 -0.33
C VAL A 83 -7.70 10.51 -1.62
N THR A 84 -8.65 9.67 -2.03
CA THR A 84 -9.47 9.92 -3.23
C THR A 84 -10.30 11.19 -3.08
N ASN A 85 -10.84 11.47 -1.89
CA ASN A 85 -11.61 12.68 -1.64
C ASN A 85 -10.73 13.92 -1.40
N ASN A 86 -9.50 13.74 -0.94
CA ASN A 86 -8.53 14.80 -0.67
C ASN A 86 -7.18 14.45 -1.31
N LEU A 87 -7.10 14.50 -2.64
CA LEU A 87 -5.87 14.12 -3.38
C LEU A 87 -4.67 14.99 -3.00
N ASP A 88 -4.92 16.23 -2.52
CA ASP A 88 -3.90 17.16 -2.03
C ASP A 88 -3.06 16.60 -0.87
N LEU A 89 -3.54 15.56 -0.16
CA LEU A 89 -2.78 14.90 0.92
C LEU A 89 -1.55 14.13 0.42
N VAL A 90 -1.62 13.63 -0.82
CA VAL A 90 -0.54 12.83 -1.43
C VAL A 90 0.03 13.50 -2.68
N CYS A 91 -0.63 14.53 -3.20
CA CYS A 91 -0.20 15.29 -4.35
C CYS A 91 1.21 15.86 -4.13
N GLY A 92 2.09 15.62 -5.09
CA GLY A 92 3.48 16.06 -5.03
C GLY A 92 4.35 15.30 -4.02
N ASN A 93 3.86 14.20 -3.42
CA ASN A 93 4.64 13.41 -2.45
C ASN A 93 5.34 12.21 -3.12
N PRO A 94 6.66 12.30 -3.42
CA PRO A 94 7.44 11.21 -4.03
C PRO A 94 7.53 9.93 -3.18
N LEU A 95 7.11 10.00 -1.91
CA LEU A 95 7.22 8.91 -0.94
C LEU A 95 5.90 8.17 -0.74
N ALA A 96 4.83 8.61 -1.41
CA ALA A 96 3.52 8.00 -1.30
C ALA A 96 3.34 6.87 -2.33
N VAL A 97 2.86 5.72 -1.84
CA VAL A 97 2.39 4.61 -2.66
C VAL A 97 0.91 4.38 -2.42
N LEU A 98 0.13 4.42 -3.49
CA LEU A 98 -1.27 4.03 -3.48
C LEU A 98 -1.38 2.58 -3.95
N THR A 99 -2.11 1.73 -3.22
CA THR A 99 -2.27 0.31 -3.60
C THR A 99 -3.72 -0.04 -4.01
N PRO A 100 -4.36 0.65 -4.97
CA PRO A 100 -5.78 0.41 -5.28
C PRO A 100 -6.08 -1.01 -5.73
N ASN A 101 -7.19 -1.56 -5.23
CA ASN A 101 -7.88 -2.69 -5.86
C ASN A 101 -8.67 -2.20 -7.08
N ILE A 102 -9.30 -3.12 -7.83
CA ILE A 102 -10.04 -2.79 -9.05
C ILE A 102 -11.13 -1.72 -8.83
N ASN A 103 -11.84 -1.76 -7.71
CA ASN A 103 -12.92 -0.82 -7.40
C ASN A 103 -12.37 0.53 -6.89
N GLU A 104 -11.33 0.49 -6.06
CA GLU A 104 -10.62 1.70 -5.60
C GLU A 104 -9.99 2.45 -6.79
N TYR A 105 -9.39 1.71 -7.72
CA TYR A 105 -8.80 2.25 -8.95
C TYR A 105 -9.86 2.95 -9.82
N LYS A 106 -11.04 2.32 -10.00
CA LYS A 106 -12.15 2.94 -10.74
C LYS A 106 -12.54 4.30 -10.18
N ARG A 107 -12.72 4.36 -8.86
CA ARG A 107 -13.07 5.61 -8.16
C ARG A 107 -11.98 6.66 -8.28
N LEU A 108 -10.70 6.27 -8.19
CA LEU A 108 -9.57 7.18 -8.37
C LEU A 108 -9.52 7.76 -9.79
N VAL A 109 -9.74 6.93 -10.81
CA VAL A 109 -9.77 7.36 -12.21
C VAL A 109 -10.93 8.34 -12.44
N GLU A 110 -12.15 7.98 -12.01
CA GLU A 110 -13.33 8.83 -12.11
C GLU A 110 -13.09 10.19 -11.43
N LYS A 111 -12.50 10.19 -10.25
CA LYS A 111 -12.29 11.42 -9.46
C LYS A 111 -11.13 12.30 -9.96
N ALA A 112 -10.01 11.69 -10.37
CA ALA A 112 -8.80 12.43 -10.73
C ALA A 112 -8.75 12.82 -12.22
N LEU A 113 -9.29 11.96 -13.09
CA LEU A 113 -9.23 12.10 -14.54
C LEU A 113 -10.58 12.48 -15.18
N ASP A 114 -11.68 12.50 -14.41
CA ASP A 114 -13.04 12.79 -14.90
C ASP A 114 -13.44 11.89 -16.08
N CYS A 115 -13.05 10.62 -16.04
CA CYS A 115 -13.37 9.62 -17.06
C CYS A 115 -13.59 8.23 -16.47
N GLU A 116 -14.15 7.32 -17.27
CA GLU A 116 -14.32 5.91 -16.88
C GLU A 116 -13.04 5.10 -17.14
N VAL A 117 -12.93 3.95 -16.46
CA VAL A 117 -11.81 3.03 -16.68
C VAL A 117 -11.85 2.45 -18.08
N ASN A 118 -10.75 2.62 -18.82
CA ASN A 118 -10.58 2.04 -20.14
C ASN A 118 -9.67 0.81 -20.04
N ASP A 119 -10.23 -0.38 -20.29
CA ASP A 119 -9.48 -1.63 -20.23
C ASP A 119 -8.54 -1.83 -21.44
N GLU A 120 -8.85 -1.25 -22.61
CA GLU A 120 -8.01 -1.33 -23.81
C GLU A 120 -6.70 -0.54 -23.65
N ASP A 121 -6.77 0.61 -22.97
CA ASP A 121 -5.63 1.51 -22.76
C ASP A 121 -5.17 1.57 -21.29
N SER A 122 -5.34 0.45 -20.59
CA SER A 122 -5.20 0.36 -19.14
C SER A 122 -3.82 0.81 -18.59
N THR A 123 -2.74 0.63 -19.36
CA THR A 123 -1.39 1.05 -18.95
C THR A 123 -1.20 2.55 -19.09
N ASN A 124 -1.65 3.15 -20.19
CA ASN A 124 -1.53 4.60 -20.39
C ASN A 124 -2.44 5.35 -19.43
N GLN A 125 -3.65 4.84 -19.15
CA GLN A 125 -4.53 5.43 -18.15
C GLN A 125 -3.92 5.40 -16.74
N LEU A 126 -3.27 4.29 -16.36
CA LEU A 126 -2.56 4.21 -15.08
C LEU A 126 -1.40 5.22 -14.99
N GLN A 127 -0.63 5.35 -16.07
CA GLN A 127 0.46 6.32 -16.14
C GLN A 127 -0.07 7.76 -16.06
N LEU A 128 -1.14 8.06 -16.78
CA LEU A 128 -1.79 9.37 -16.76
C LEU A 128 -2.35 9.69 -15.37
N LEU A 129 -2.95 8.70 -14.69
CA LEU A 129 -3.44 8.86 -13.32
C LEU A 129 -2.32 9.25 -12.36
N ALA A 130 -1.19 8.53 -12.41
CA ALA A 130 -0.03 8.83 -11.56
C ALA A 130 0.54 10.24 -11.87
N ARG A 131 0.63 10.64 -13.15
CA ARG A 131 1.02 12.01 -13.54
C ARG A 131 0.04 13.07 -13.05
N ARG A 132 -1.26 12.77 -13.05
CA ARG A 132 -2.31 13.70 -12.65
C ARG A 132 -2.29 13.98 -11.16
N ILE A 133 -2.06 12.94 -10.35
CA ILE A 133 -1.93 13.09 -8.90
C ILE A 133 -0.59 13.73 -8.54
N ASP A 134 0.42 13.60 -9.41
CA ASP A 134 1.76 14.17 -9.29
C ASP A 134 2.57 13.62 -8.10
N GLY A 135 3.81 13.23 -8.34
CA GLY A 135 4.72 12.67 -7.33
C GLY A 135 4.38 11.27 -6.79
N VAL A 136 3.19 10.70 -6.98
CA VAL A 136 2.83 9.41 -6.36
C VAL A 136 3.23 8.18 -7.21
N THR A 137 3.48 7.06 -6.53
CA THR A 137 3.52 5.73 -7.18
C THR A 137 2.22 4.98 -6.95
N ILE A 138 1.66 4.37 -7.99
CA ILE A 138 0.40 3.61 -7.92
C ILE A 138 0.66 2.14 -8.26
N LEU A 139 0.33 1.25 -7.33
CA LEU A 139 0.28 -0.20 -7.51
C LEU A 139 -1.18 -0.64 -7.66
N ARG A 140 -1.65 -0.78 -8.90
CA ARG A 140 -2.98 -1.33 -9.22
C ARG A 140 -2.96 -2.85 -9.08
N LYS A 141 -3.67 -3.35 -8.06
CA LYS A 141 -3.82 -4.79 -7.78
C LYS A 141 -4.74 -5.46 -8.80
N GLY A 142 -4.37 -6.65 -9.27
CA GLY A 142 -5.16 -7.38 -10.26
C GLY A 142 -4.72 -8.83 -10.49
N LYS A 143 -5.12 -9.40 -11.64
CA LYS A 143 -4.58 -10.70 -12.08
C LYS A 143 -3.07 -10.61 -12.29
N SER A 144 -2.64 -9.53 -12.93
CA SER A 144 -1.29 -8.99 -12.87
C SER A 144 -1.37 -7.65 -12.15
N ASP A 145 -0.36 -7.35 -11.33
CA ASP A 145 -0.28 -6.03 -10.71
C ASP A 145 0.45 -5.08 -11.66
N PHE A 146 -0.07 -3.87 -11.81
CA PHE A 146 0.54 -2.82 -12.62
C PHE A 146 1.00 -1.69 -11.72
N ILE A 147 2.23 -1.23 -11.93
CA ILE A 147 2.91 -0.26 -11.09
C ILE A 147 3.34 0.91 -11.97
N SER A 148 2.98 2.14 -11.59
CA SER A 148 3.43 3.33 -12.30
C SER A 148 3.75 4.48 -11.36
N ASP A 149 4.82 5.18 -11.67
CA ASP A 149 5.23 6.46 -11.06
C ASP A 149 4.90 7.66 -11.98
N GLY A 150 4.08 7.44 -13.00
CA GLY A 150 3.77 8.46 -14.02
C GLY A 150 4.79 8.54 -15.15
N GLU A 151 6.00 8.01 -14.99
CA GLU A 151 6.99 7.95 -16.07
C GLU A 151 7.04 6.60 -16.75
N THR A 152 6.93 5.53 -15.97
CA THR A 152 6.99 4.16 -16.48
C THR A 152 5.83 3.31 -15.98
N VAL A 153 5.54 2.22 -16.68
CA VAL A 153 4.61 1.19 -16.22
C VAL A 153 5.36 -0.14 -16.16
N LYS A 154 5.31 -0.79 -15.00
CA LYS A 154 5.88 -2.11 -14.75
C LYS A 154 4.74 -3.07 -14.42
N SER A 155 4.90 -4.34 -14.76
CA SER A 155 3.92 -5.37 -14.44
C SER A 155 4.57 -6.52 -13.66
N VAL A 156 3.83 -7.03 -12.68
CA VAL A 156 4.19 -8.24 -11.94
C VAL A 156 3.11 -9.29 -12.23
N SER A 157 3.49 -10.29 -13.00
CA SER A 157 2.60 -11.36 -13.47
C SER A 157 2.89 -12.71 -12.79
N THR A 158 3.75 -12.73 -11.77
CA THR A 158 4.01 -13.92 -10.96
C THR A 158 2.69 -14.50 -10.47
N PHE A 159 2.53 -15.81 -10.64
CA PHE A 159 1.32 -16.49 -10.22
C PHE A 159 1.14 -16.33 -8.71
N GLY A 160 -0.04 -15.83 -8.32
CA GLY A 160 -0.43 -15.65 -6.93
C GLY A 160 -1.24 -16.83 -6.41
N SER A 161 -2.41 -16.51 -5.84
CA SER A 161 -3.42 -17.50 -5.48
C SER A 161 -4.72 -17.20 -6.22
N PRO A 162 -5.44 -18.22 -6.73
CA PRO A 162 -6.80 -18.03 -7.23
C PRO A 162 -7.81 -17.79 -6.09
N ARG A 163 -7.42 -17.99 -4.83
CA ARG A 163 -8.23 -17.71 -3.64
C ARG A 163 -7.94 -16.28 -3.14
N ARG A 164 -8.99 -15.46 -3.10
CA ARG A 164 -8.96 -14.14 -2.46
C ARG A 164 -9.46 -14.20 -1.02
N CYS A 165 -8.55 -14.28 -0.05
CA CYS A 165 -8.88 -14.10 1.37
C CYS A 165 -8.80 -12.61 1.76
N GLY A 166 -9.57 -12.22 2.77
CA GLY A 166 -9.56 -10.84 3.28
C GLY A 166 -8.26 -10.56 4.04
N GLY A 167 -7.62 -9.42 3.80
CA GLY A 167 -6.35 -9.03 4.44
C GLY A 167 -5.08 -9.22 3.60
N GLN A 168 -5.19 -9.78 2.39
CA GLN A 168 -4.03 -9.85 1.47
C GLN A 168 -3.47 -8.47 1.11
N GLY A 169 -4.33 -7.45 1.03
CA GLY A 169 -3.93 -6.07 0.75
C GLY A 169 -3.07 -5.47 1.87
N ASP A 170 -3.27 -5.90 3.11
CA ASP A 170 -2.50 -5.43 4.26
C ASP A 170 -1.09 -6.02 4.23
N ILE A 171 -0.98 -7.31 3.91
CA ILE A 171 0.32 -7.96 3.68
C ILE A 171 1.07 -7.28 2.54
N LEU A 172 0.38 -6.96 1.43
CA LEU A 172 0.99 -6.25 0.31
C LEU A 172 1.54 -4.90 0.78
N SER A 173 0.71 -4.11 1.44
CA SER A 173 1.06 -2.74 1.85
C SER A 173 2.25 -2.74 2.80
N GLY A 174 2.24 -3.64 3.80
CA GLY A 174 3.37 -3.80 4.71
C GLY A 174 4.65 -4.27 4.01
N SER A 175 4.55 -5.26 3.12
CA SER A 175 5.70 -5.76 2.36
C SER A 175 6.32 -4.67 1.48
N VAL A 176 5.48 -3.90 0.78
CA VAL A 176 5.90 -2.78 -0.05
C VAL A 176 6.62 -1.73 0.80
N ALA A 177 6.07 -1.36 1.95
CA ALA A 177 6.71 -0.40 2.85
C ALA A 177 8.11 -0.85 3.30
N VAL A 178 8.26 -2.13 3.68
CA VAL A 178 9.57 -2.71 4.07
C VAL A 178 10.56 -2.64 2.92
N PHE A 179 10.20 -3.10 1.72
CA PHE A 179 11.12 -3.06 0.59
C PHE A 179 11.51 -1.64 0.17
N ILE A 180 10.59 -0.67 0.28
CA ILE A 180 10.91 0.73 0.04
C ILE A 180 11.92 1.25 1.07
N SER A 181 11.72 0.93 2.35
CA SER A 181 12.65 1.35 3.42
C SER A 181 14.07 0.81 3.21
N TRP A 182 14.21 -0.39 2.63
CA TRP A 182 15.53 -0.93 2.28
C TRP A 182 16.09 -0.34 0.99
N ALA A 183 15.26 -0.16 -0.03
CA ALA A 183 15.70 0.34 -1.34
C ALA A 183 16.13 1.82 -1.29
N ARG A 184 15.38 2.67 -0.58
CA ARG A 184 15.55 4.12 -0.64
C ARG A 184 16.94 4.60 -0.19
N PRO A 185 17.49 4.24 0.98
CA PRO A 185 18.83 4.67 1.40
C PRO A 185 19.93 4.19 0.45
N HIS A 186 19.79 2.96 -0.06
CA HIS A 186 20.76 2.37 -0.98
C HIS A 186 20.78 3.08 -2.34
N LEU A 187 19.60 3.44 -2.87
CA LEU A 187 19.52 4.18 -4.13
C LEU A 187 19.96 5.63 -3.99
N LEU A 188 19.67 6.29 -2.87
CA LEU A 188 20.14 7.66 -2.62
C LEU A 188 21.67 7.73 -2.56
N SER A 189 22.31 6.85 -1.78
CA SER A 189 23.78 6.78 -1.70
C SER A 189 24.42 6.43 -3.04
N THR A 190 23.82 5.51 -3.82
CA THR A 190 24.31 5.17 -5.16
C THR A 190 24.18 6.34 -6.14
N LYS A 191 23.09 7.11 -6.07
CA LYS A 191 22.88 8.30 -6.90
C LYS A 191 23.92 9.38 -6.60
N GLU A 192 24.24 9.60 -5.33
CA GLU A 192 25.30 10.52 -4.90
C GLU A 192 26.69 10.08 -5.39
N ALA A 193 26.97 8.77 -5.35
CA ALA A 193 28.26 8.23 -5.76
C ALA A 193 28.47 8.18 -7.29
N THR A 194 27.42 7.90 -8.06
CA THR A 194 27.55 7.60 -9.50
C THR A 194 26.96 8.66 -10.43
N GLY A 195 26.19 9.62 -9.90
CA GLY A 195 25.49 10.64 -10.69
C GLY A 195 24.41 10.11 -11.62
N LYS A 196 24.15 8.79 -11.64
CA LYS A 196 23.09 8.18 -12.45
C LYS A 196 21.82 8.04 -11.61
N SER A 197 20.69 8.49 -12.15
CA SER A 197 19.39 8.22 -11.56
C SER A 197 19.06 6.75 -11.76
N LEU A 198 19.20 5.93 -10.71
CA LEU A 198 18.64 4.57 -10.68
C LEU A 198 17.10 4.64 -10.68
N SER A 199 16.47 3.54 -11.07
CA SER A 199 15.01 3.32 -11.06
C SER A 199 14.36 3.84 -9.77
N ASN A 200 13.13 4.33 -9.85
CA ASN A 200 12.40 4.82 -8.68
C ASN A 200 12.32 3.76 -7.56
N PRO A 201 12.82 4.03 -6.33
CA PRO A 201 12.82 3.06 -5.23
C PRO A 201 11.40 2.63 -4.83
N MET A 202 10.41 3.50 -5.02
CA MET A 202 9.00 3.21 -4.77
C MET A 202 8.49 2.11 -5.70
N VAL A 203 8.86 2.21 -6.99
CA VAL A 203 8.51 1.22 -8.01
C VAL A 203 9.20 -0.11 -7.71
N LEU A 204 10.49 -0.10 -7.32
CA LEU A 204 11.21 -1.31 -6.94
C LEU A 204 10.59 -2.00 -5.73
N GLY A 205 10.24 -1.24 -4.70
CA GLY A 205 9.55 -1.77 -3.52
C GLY A 205 8.17 -2.33 -3.83
N CYS A 206 7.42 -1.70 -4.74
CA CYS A 206 6.16 -2.23 -5.25
C CYS A 206 6.34 -3.57 -5.97
N ILE A 207 7.36 -3.68 -6.83
CA ILE A 207 7.67 -4.92 -7.56
C ILE A 207 8.02 -6.04 -6.59
N ALA A 208 8.93 -5.77 -5.65
CA ALA A 208 9.38 -6.75 -4.67
C ALA A 208 8.25 -7.19 -3.73
N GLY A 209 7.47 -6.25 -3.21
CA GLY A 209 6.32 -6.54 -2.34
C GLY A 209 5.21 -7.34 -3.04
N SER A 210 4.91 -6.99 -4.30
CA SER A 210 3.96 -7.75 -5.12
C SER A 210 4.45 -9.17 -5.39
N ALA A 211 5.72 -9.33 -5.78
CA ALA A 211 6.32 -10.63 -6.05
C ALA A 211 6.32 -11.53 -4.81
N LEU A 212 6.71 -10.98 -3.65
CA LEU A 212 6.71 -11.67 -2.35
C LEU A 212 5.31 -12.16 -1.98
N LEU A 213 4.31 -11.28 -1.97
CA LEU A 213 2.95 -11.66 -1.62
C LEU A 213 2.40 -12.72 -2.58
N ARG A 214 2.58 -12.54 -3.88
CA ARG A 214 2.07 -13.47 -4.89
C ARG A 214 2.68 -14.86 -4.69
N ARG A 215 3.99 -14.94 -4.53
CA ARG A 215 4.69 -16.21 -4.32
C ARG A 215 4.28 -16.87 -2.99
N ALA A 216 4.21 -16.13 -1.89
CA ALA A 216 3.71 -16.64 -0.61
C ALA A 216 2.27 -17.16 -0.72
N ALA A 217 1.39 -16.42 -1.41
CA ALA A 217 0.00 -16.83 -1.63
C ALA A 217 -0.10 -18.09 -2.50
N ALA A 218 0.76 -18.24 -3.51
CA ALA A 218 0.84 -19.44 -4.33
C ALA A 218 1.22 -20.66 -3.50
N LEU A 219 2.23 -20.55 -2.64
CA LEU A 219 2.68 -21.61 -1.74
C LEU A 219 1.59 -21.99 -0.73
N ALA A 220 0.94 -21.00 -0.11
CA ALA A 220 -0.18 -21.24 0.79
C ALA A 220 -1.33 -21.98 0.09
N PHE A 221 -1.68 -21.55 -1.13
CA PHE A 221 -2.73 -22.18 -1.92
C PHE A 221 -2.38 -23.59 -2.38
N GLN A 222 -1.11 -23.88 -2.69
CA GLN A 222 -0.69 -25.23 -3.05
C GLN A 222 -1.04 -26.23 -1.95
N ASN A 223 -0.90 -25.82 -0.68
CA ASN A 223 -1.14 -26.66 0.50
C ASN A 223 -2.61 -26.62 0.98
N LYS A 224 -3.18 -25.42 1.17
CA LYS A 224 -4.52 -25.24 1.77
C LYS A 224 -5.64 -25.13 0.75
N LYS A 225 -5.34 -24.98 -0.55
CA LYS A 225 -6.32 -24.88 -1.64
C LYS A 225 -7.42 -23.86 -1.29
N ARG A 226 -8.70 -24.27 -1.39
CA ARG A 226 -9.86 -23.40 -1.12
C ARG A 226 -9.91 -22.90 0.33
N ALA A 227 -9.27 -23.61 1.27
CA ALA A 227 -9.23 -23.25 2.68
C ALA A 227 -8.16 -22.20 3.03
N THR A 228 -7.37 -21.73 2.05
CA THR A 228 -6.32 -20.72 2.29
C THR A 228 -6.88 -19.46 2.94
N LEU A 229 -6.31 -19.10 4.08
CA LEU A 229 -6.52 -17.88 4.84
C LEU A 229 -5.30 -16.96 4.73
N THR A 230 -5.48 -15.72 5.16
CA THR A 230 -4.40 -14.71 5.16
C THR A 230 -3.28 -15.09 6.14
N THR A 231 -3.61 -15.73 7.25
CA THR A 231 -2.62 -16.27 8.20
C THR A 231 -1.76 -17.36 7.56
N ASP A 232 -2.34 -18.23 6.73
CA ASP A 232 -1.54 -19.21 5.98
C ASP A 232 -0.55 -18.52 5.04
N ILE A 233 -0.94 -17.40 4.41
CA ILE A 233 -0.04 -16.63 3.53
C ILE A 233 1.13 -16.04 4.33
N ILE A 234 0.88 -15.54 5.54
CA ILE A 234 1.91 -14.99 6.44
C ILE A 234 2.97 -16.05 6.75
N GLU A 235 2.56 -17.30 7.02
CA GLU A 235 3.48 -18.42 7.30
C GLU A 235 4.45 -18.69 6.13
N TYR A 236 4.05 -18.40 4.90
CA TYR A 236 4.89 -18.59 3.71
C TYR A 236 5.68 -17.34 3.28
N LEU A 237 5.57 -16.20 3.97
CA LEU A 237 6.33 -14.99 3.61
C LEU A 237 7.84 -15.22 3.70
N GLY A 238 8.32 -15.83 4.79
CA GLY A 238 9.75 -16.11 4.96
C GLY A 238 10.31 -17.01 3.85
N LYS A 239 9.60 -18.11 3.56
CA LYS A 239 9.97 -19.02 2.45
C LYS A 239 9.92 -18.32 1.09
N SER A 240 8.91 -17.49 0.88
CA SER A 240 8.79 -16.72 -0.36
C SER A 240 9.91 -15.70 -0.51
N LEU A 241 10.39 -15.11 0.59
CA LEU A 241 11.52 -14.19 0.56
C LEU A 241 12.79 -14.94 0.20
N GLU A 242 13.03 -16.11 0.78
CA GLU A 242 14.16 -16.98 0.46
C GLU A 242 14.18 -17.39 -1.01
N ASP A 243 13.03 -17.74 -1.59
CA ASP A 243 12.91 -18.08 -3.02
C ASP A 243 13.26 -16.90 -3.95
N ILE A 244 13.01 -15.65 -3.51
CA ILE A 244 13.20 -14.43 -4.33
C ILE A 244 14.59 -13.83 -4.10
N CYS A 245 15.06 -13.85 -2.86
CA CYS A 245 16.36 -13.35 -2.44
C CYS A 245 16.92 -14.26 -1.33
N PRO A 246 17.68 -15.30 -1.70
CA PRO A 246 18.26 -16.24 -0.76
C PRO A 246 19.19 -15.54 0.25
N ALA A 247 19.20 -16.02 1.48
CA ALA A 247 20.20 -15.63 2.47
C ALA A 247 21.44 -16.53 2.29
N GLU A 248 22.56 -15.96 1.84
CA GLU A 248 23.87 -16.61 1.89
C GLU A 248 24.45 -16.64 3.31
#